data_AF-A0A3Q0J2L0-F1
#
_entry.id   AF-A0A3Q0J2L0-F1
#
_cell.length_a   1.000
_cell.length_b   1.000
_cell.length_c   1.000
_cell.angle_alpha   90.00
_cell.angle_beta   90.00
_cell.angle_gamma   90.00
#
_symmetry.space_group_name_H-M   'P 1'
#
loop_
_entity.id
_entity.type
_entity.pdbx_description
1 polymer ?
#
loop_
_entity_poly.entity_id
_entity_poly.type
_entity_poly.pdbx_seq_one_letter_code
_entity_poly.pdbx_strand_id
1 'polypeptide(L)' 'MNNLIRSSLSIFSQTFKQPTTISQQVRNKWTDYRMKKDARRRKTVEDYGAVKMRLNIIRKNRVIPMELQVKHENR' A
#
# COMPACT_ATOMS: atom_id res chain seq x y z
N MET A 1 29.98 0.28 -63.11
CA MET A 1 29.29 -0.80 -62.39
C MET A 1 30.19 -1.25 -61.27
N ASN A 2 29.81 -0.98 -60.00
CA ASN A 2 30.29 -1.57 -58.74
C ASN A 2 30.21 -0.55 -57.58
N ASN A 3 29.02 0.05 -57.40
CA ASN A 3 28.64 0.76 -56.17
C ASN A 3 27.70 -0.11 -55.31
N LEU A 4 27.95 -1.42 -55.27
CA LEU A 4 27.09 -2.41 -54.61
C LEU A 4 27.69 -2.99 -53.31
N ILE A 5 28.74 -2.38 -52.77
CA ILE A 5 29.33 -2.74 -51.47
C ILE A 5 29.44 -1.51 -50.57
N ARG A 6 28.40 -0.66 -50.58
CA ARG A 6 28.23 0.42 -49.59
C ARG A 6 26.86 0.37 -48.90
N SER A 7 26.20 -0.78 -48.95
CA SER A 7 24.90 -1.04 -48.29
C SER A 7 25.02 -1.88 -47.02
N SER A 8 26.22 -2.34 -46.65
CA SER A 8 26.46 -2.94 -45.34
C SER A 8 26.55 -1.84 -44.29
N LEU A 9 25.63 -1.86 -43.31
CA LEU A 9 25.58 -1.11 -42.04
C LEU A 9 24.55 0.03 -41.89
N SER A 10 23.63 0.28 -42.83
CA SER A 10 22.63 1.36 -42.65
C SER A 10 21.20 0.92 -42.36
N ILE A 11 20.95 -0.36 -42.03
CA ILE A 11 19.58 -0.85 -41.75
C ILE A 11 19.55 -1.67 -40.45
N PHE A 12 20.07 -1.11 -39.36
CA PHE A 12 19.66 -1.53 -38.01
C PHE A 12 19.73 -0.35 -37.04
N SER A 13 19.03 0.72 -37.38
CA SER A 13 18.55 1.64 -36.37
C SER A 13 17.10 1.92 -36.72
N GLN A 14 16.27 0.88 -36.57
CA GLN A 14 14.85 1.11 -36.39
C GLN A 14 14.76 1.94 -35.12
N THR A 15 14.64 3.26 -35.30
CA THR A 15 14.46 4.20 -34.21
C THR A 15 13.27 3.69 -33.43
N PHE A 16 13.51 3.13 -32.25
CA PHE A 16 12.47 2.82 -31.30
C PHE A 16 11.87 4.16 -30.92
N LYS A 17 10.88 4.60 -31.70
CA LYS A 17 10.02 5.74 -31.36
C LYS A 17 9.21 5.24 -30.18
N GLN A 18 9.79 5.32 -28.99
CA GLN A 18 9.05 5.24 -27.75
C GLN A 18 7.92 6.25 -27.94
N PRO A 19 6.65 5.84 -27.98
CA PRO A 19 5.58 6.83 -27.99
C PRO A 19 5.78 7.63 -26.70
N THR A 20 6.01 8.93 -26.83
CA THR A 20 5.93 9.85 -25.70
C THR A 20 4.45 9.99 -25.34
N THR A 21 3.82 8.87 -24.96
CA THR A 21 2.66 8.94 -24.08
C THR A 21 3.22 9.55 -22.82
N ILE A 22 2.94 10.83 -22.64
CA ILE A 22 3.01 11.46 -21.33
C ILE A 22 2.10 10.60 -20.47
N SER A 23 2.68 9.60 -19.80
CA SER A 23 2.02 8.83 -18.77
C SER A 23 1.61 9.88 -17.75
N GLN A 24 0.35 10.31 -17.82
CA GLN A 24 -0.19 11.20 -16.81
C GLN A 24 0.09 10.52 -15.48
N GLN A 25 0.80 11.21 -14.58
CA GLN A 25 1.08 10.68 -13.26
C GLN A 25 -0.25 10.24 -12.66
N VAL A 26 -0.44 8.92 -12.50
CA VAL A 26 -1.63 8.38 -11.85
C VAL A 26 -1.54 8.86 -10.41
N ARG A 27 -2.29 9.92 -10.07
CA ARG A 27 -2.41 10.41 -8.70
C ARG A 27 -3.14 9.35 -7.90
N ASN A 28 -2.38 8.43 -7.35
CA ASN A 28 -2.86 7.58 -6.28
C ASN A 28 -3.23 8.52 -5.12
N LYS A 29 -4.39 8.30 -4.51
CA LYS A 29 -4.83 9.01 -3.29
C LYS A 29 -3.76 8.99 -2.17
N TRP A 30 -2.78 8.11 -2.29
CA TRP A 30 -1.70 7.93 -1.34
C TRP A 30 -0.31 8.01 -2.01
N THR A 31 0.61 8.78 -1.41
CA THR A 31 2.03 8.91 -1.78
C THR A 31 2.76 7.56 -1.80
N ASP A 32 2.68 6.80 -0.71
CA ASP A 32 3.34 5.49 -0.56
C ASP A 32 2.39 4.41 -0.01
N TYR A 33 2.80 3.15 -0.12
CA TYR A 33 2.11 2.02 0.54
C TYR A 33 1.98 2.20 2.05
N ARG A 34 2.92 2.92 2.68
CA ARG A 34 2.91 3.26 4.10
C ARG A 34 1.69 4.11 4.46
N MET A 35 1.42 5.16 3.68
CA MET A 35 0.25 6.01 3.90
C MET A 35 -1.05 5.26 3.60
N LYS A 36 -1.07 4.40 2.57
CA LYS A 36 -2.22 3.52 2.30
C LYS A 36 -2.51 2.60 3.50
N LYS A 37 -1.49 2.08 4.19
CA LYS A 37 -1.65 1.21 5.37
C LYS A 37 -2.10 2.00 6.59
N ASP A 38 -1.53 3.18 6.79
CA ASP A 38 -1.86 4.09 7.89
C ASP A 38 -3.30 4.60 7.80
N ALA A 39 -3.76 4.98 6.60
CA ALA A 39 -5.15 5.36 6.36
C ALA A 39 -6.14 4.25 6.73
N ARG A 40 -5.84 2.98 6.37
CA ARG A 40 -6.66 1.84 6.80
C ARG A 40 -6.66 1.67 8.31
N ARG A 41 -5.50 1.81 8.96
CA ARG A 41 -5.39 1.71 10.42
C ARG A 41 -6.22 2.77 11.13
N ARG A 42 -6.16 4.03 10.68
CA ARG A 42 -6.97 5.11 11.25
C ARG A 42 -8.47 4.82 11.11
N LYS A 43 -8.91 4.36 9.92
CA LYS A 43 -10.31 3.97 9.71
C LYS A 43 -10.74 2.84 10.65
N THR A 44 -9.92 1.81 10.84
CA THR A 44 -10.23 0.75 11.81
C THR A 44 -10.33 1.28 13.25
N VAL A 45 -9.51 2.26 13.63
CA VAL A 45 -9.58 2.89 14.95
C VAL A 45 -10.82 3.77 15.08
N GLU A 46 -11.22 4.45 14.02
CA GLU A 46 -12.48 5.20 13.96
C GLU A 46 -13.68 4.27 14.16
N ASP A 47 -13.74 3.17 13.39
CA ASP A 47 -14.85 2.22 13.42
C ASP A 47 -14.96 1.46 14.75
N TYR A 48 -13.82 1.01 15.31
CA TYR A 48 -13.80 0.07 16.44
C TYR A 48 -13.13 0.60 17.72
N GLY A 49 -12.68 1.86 17.73
CA GLY A 49 -11.95 2.45 18.85
C GLY A 49 -12.76 2.46 20.15
N ALA A 50 -14.04 2.86 20.06
CA ALA A 50 -14.94 2.89 21.21
C ALA A 50 -15.18 1.48 21.80
N VAL A 51 -15.40 0.48 20.94
CA VAL A 51 -15.57 -0.92 21.36
C VAL A 51 -14.30 -1.44 22.05
N LYS A 52 -13.13 -1.18 21.45
CA LYS A 52 -11.83 -1.55 22.04
C LYS A 52 -11.60 -0.89 23.39
N MET A 53 -11.99 0.37 23.57
CA MET A 53 -11.89 1.08 24.84
C MET A 53 -12.78 0.44 25.91
N ARG A 54 -14.05 0.15 25.59
CA ARG A 54 -14.99 -0.52 26.51
C ARG A 54 -14.49 -1.90 26.94
N LEU A 55 -13.99 -2.70 26.00
CA LEU A 55 -13.38 -4.00 26.31
C LEU A 55 -12.15 -3.87 27.20
N ASN A 56 -11.30 -2.87 26.96
CA ASN A 56 -10.14 -2.61 27.79
C ASN A 56 -10.50 -2.17 29.21
N ILE A 57 -11.58 -1.40 29.38
CA ILE A 57 -12.10 -1.02 30.70
C ILE A 57 -12.48 -2.29 31.45
N ILE A 58 -13.29 -3.17 30.86
CA ILE A 58 -13.70 -4.43 31.50
C ILE A 58 -12.47 -5.28 31.87
N ARG A 59 -11.51 -5.42 30.95
CA ARG A 59 -10.31 -6.26 31.15
C ARG A 59 -9.34 -5.73 32.21
N LYS A 60 -9.29 -4.42 32.45
CA LYS A 60 -8.34 -3.80 33.41
C LYS A 60 -9.01 -3.36 34.72
N ASN A 61 -10.31 -3.58 34.87
CA ASN A 61 -11.06 -3.17 36.04
C ASN A 61 -10.85 -4.17 37.20
N ARG A 62 -10.56 -3.66 38.40
CA ARG A 62 -10.38 -4.47 39.62
C ARG A 62 -11.68 -4.70 40.42
N VAL A 63 -12.75 -3.97 40.09
CA VAL A 63 -14.06 -4.00 40.76
C VAL A 63 -14.97 -5.09 40.16
N ILE A 64 -14.75 -5.46 38.89
CA ILE A 64 -15.54 -6.47 38.20
C ILE A 64 -15.01 -7.87 38.55
N PRO A 65 -15.88 -8.88 38.77
CA PRO A 65 -15.48 -10.26 39.02
C PRO A 65 -14.52 -10.82 37.94
N MET A 66 -13.56 -11.65 38.35
CA MET A 66 -12.48 -12.15 37.49
C MET A 66 -13.00 -13.01 36.35
N GLU A 67 -14.11 -13.71 36.57
CA GLU A 67 -14.77 -14.60 35.62
C GLU A 67 -15.29 -13.84 34.39
N LEU A 68 -15.62 -12.55 34.56
CA LEU A 68 -16.08 -11.67 33.49
C LEU A 68 -14.93 -10.90 32.82
N GLN A 69 -13.74 -10.91 33.41
CA GLN A 69 -12.54 -10.38 32.79
C GLN A 69 -12.06 -11.41 31.77
N VAL A 70 -12.60 -11.32 30.55
CA VAL A 70 -12.53 -12.31 29.47
C VAL A 70 -11.17 -13.02 29.28
N LYS A 71 -10.02 -12.47 29.69
CA LYS A 71 -8.71 -13.17 29.78
C LYS A 71 -7.74 -12.55 30.79
N HIS A 72 -7.74 -12.97 32.06
CA HIS A 72 -6.52 -12.94 32.89
C HIS A 72 -5.72 -14.25 32.80
N GLU A 73 -6.27 -15.32 32.20
CA GLU A 73 -5.53 -16.55 31.98
C GLU A 73 -4.84 -16.58 30.61
N ASN A 74 -3.53 -16.82 30.66
CA ASN A 74 -2.60 -17.20 29.58
C ASN A 74 -2.05 -16.06 28.71
N ARG A 75 -1.07 -15.35 29.28
CA ARG A 75 0.16 -15.00 28.57
C ARG A 75 1.35 -15.20 29.51
#